data_AF-A0A8J4AYK8-F1
#
_entry.id   AF-A0A8J4AYK8-F1
#
_cell.length_a   1.000
_cell.length_b   1.000
_cell.length_c   1.000
_cell.angle_alpha   90.00
_cell.angle_beta   90.00
_cell.angle_gamma   90.00
#
_symmetry.space_group_name_H-M   'P 1'
#
loop_
_entity.id
_entity.type
_entity.pdbx_description
1 polymer ?
#
loop_
_entity_poly.entity_id
_entity_poly.type
_entity_poly.pdbx_seq_one_letter_code
_entity_poly.pdbx_strand_id
1 'polypeptide(L)'
;MVPSAPNTVVKLLPSPPPPPSSLSLSSTSRKRQLPPQPQPQPSRPLSRATKSEKLRPTQPAPPNAPDIPPPYSPPIAQPMVPSPNAPRRPPPFSRARPIGAAILKDSSLPPPPSSPSLSSPFPAPPLLHSPPFPPPPLPPTSWPTPSQRLSMPPPPPPPIRSSSLPSPPSPPPPHPLMPPPPPMAEAGLRSEVKKFSPLVALVSVCGISPPPGIGSNYLRRLFLGAPGAFEPTIQSVMSSLSQGRVAQPWSNIFIAPEVIDIPCGGTGTRGTWTSAECTRTTIYSFSEFVSGEARRRWGVKTTADPYDRIILMLPQGTSCTESWGAIGCYPDFAGHDISSCPVVIDAMMAPTTFILDSLAHEMGHNLGLMHSKREGSTDEYGDETCLMGSGRGTCYNAPNMAFLRWAVPLMTLGSRQLPRGIWTPFVLPALASSFRNHLLIYPEWLTGPMGDPASGALYVSYRVPVGCDEGLDTAYAGGVQIHSYVNTGGSGWRNNTLYLGSSFLGQMWPSLGSVTSPRVISPPSLLLALRVVTRSPFTDSNPWVKLELCRYDKARETGTLLCSNGLDDDCDGLADQDDTDCDIPGE
;
A
#
# COMPACT_ATOMS: atom_id res chain seq x y z
N MET A 1 -27.62 28.04 41.38
CA MET A 1 -28.93 27.35 41.35
C MET A 1 -29.18 26.93 39.92
N VAL A 2 -28.89 25.67 39.61
CA VAL A 2 -28.99 25.06 38.27
C VAL A 2 -30.18 24.10 38.30
N PRO A 3 -31.09 24.11 37.33
CA PRO A 3 -32.27 23.24 37.35
C PRO A 3 -31.94 21.83 36.89
N SER A 4 -32.43 20.86 37.65
CA SER A 4 -32.30 19.42 37.42
C SER A 4 -33.11 18.93 36.21
N ALA A 5 -32.49 18.10 35.38
CA ALA A 5 -33.15 17.33 34.32
C ALA A 5 -33.88 16.08 34.88
N PRO A 6 -34.94 15.57 34.23
CA PRO A 6 -35.73 14.46 34.73
C PRO A 6 -35.13 13.08 34.42
N ASN A 7 -35.21 12.19 35.41
CA ASN A 7 -34.84 10.78 35.32
C ASN A 7 -35.69 10.03 34.29
N THR A 8 -35.04 9.45 33.28
CA THR A 8 -35.67 8.49 32.36
C THR A 8 -35.48 7.08 32.91
N VAL A 9 -36.56 6.44 33.31
CA VAL A 9 -36.59 5.04 33.78
C VAL A 9 -36.55 4.11 32.57
N VAL A 10 -35.42 3.42 32.37
CA VAL A 10 -35.29 2.35 31.38
C VAL A 10 -35.88 1.06 31.97
N LYS A 11 -37.03 0.62 31.43
CA LYS A 11 -37.58 -0.72 31.68
C LYS A 11 -36.73 -1.75 30.93
N LEU A 12 -35.99 -2.57 31.68
CA LEU A 12 -35.33 -3.77 31.17
C LEU A 12 -36.39 -4.83 30.82
N LEU A 13 -36.43 -5.25 29.56
CA LEU A 13 -37.17 -6.42 29.12
C LEU A 13 -36.37 -7.70 29.46
N PRO A 14 -37.03 -8.79 29.89
CA PRO A 14 -36.33 -10.03 30.23
C PRO A 14 -35.81 -10.76 28.98
N SER A 15 -34.59 -11.28 29.10
CA SER A 15 -33.93 -12.10 28.09
C SER A 15 -34.70 -13.40 27.80
N PRO A 16 -34.71 -13.89 26.55
CA PRO A 16 -35.35 -15.15 26.19
C PRO A 16 -34.60 -16.36 26.78
N PRO A 17 -35.31 -17.45 27.11
CA PRO A 17 -34.72 -18.65 27.69
C PRO A 17 -33.87 -19.44 26.67
N PRO A 18 -32.84 -20.17 27.11
CA PRO A 18 -32.02 -21.00 26.25
C PRO A 18 -32.79 -22.23 25.72
N PRO A 19 -32.44 -22.74 24.53
CA PRO A 19 -33.09 -23.90 23.95
C PRO A 19 -32.76 -25.20 24.71
N PRO A 20 -33.67 -26.19 24.70
CA PRO A 20 -33.52 -27.41 25.47
C PRO A 20 -32.50 -28.39 24.86
N SER A 21 -31.61 -28.89 25.72
CA SER A 21 -30.67 -29.97 25.44
C SER A 21 -31.35 -31.34 25.54
N SER A 22 -31.40 -32.07 24.44
CA SER A 22 -31.56 -33.54 24.39
C SER A 22 -31.13 -33.99 22.97
N LEU A 23 -30.33 -35.02 22.73
CA LEU A 23 -30.59 -36.42 23.04
C LEU A 23 -29.30 -37.27 22.96
N SER A 24 -29.32 -38.32 23.78
CA SER A 24 -28.44 -39.48 23.84
C SER A 24 -28.21 -40.18 22.50
N LEU A 25 -26.95 -40.50 22.20
CA LEU A 25 -26.59 -41.49 21.17
C LEU A 25 -26.31 -42.84 21.81
N SER A 26 -27.23 -43.79 21.55
CA SER A 26 -27.09 -45.20 21.82
C SER A 26 -26.02 -45.84 20.93
N SER A 27 -25.27 -46.76 21.51
CA SER A 27 -24.28 -47.62 20.88
C SER A 27 -24.91 -48.60 19.88
N THR A 28 -24.42 -48.57 18.64
CA THR A 28 -24.53 -49.72 17.73
C THR A 28 -23.18 -50.01 17.08
N SER A 29 -22.59 -51.14 17.47
CA SER A 29 -21.42 -51.75 16.86
C SER A 29 -21.68 -52.05 15.39
N ARG A 30 -20.95 -51.39 14.49
CA ARG A 30 -20.82 -51.82 13.07
C ARG A 30 -19.43 -52.44 12.87
N LYS A 31 -19.43 -53.75 12.61
CA LYS A 31 -18.27 -54.50 12.11
C LYS A 31 -17.72 -53.83 10.86
N ARG A 32 -16.45 -53.42 10.93
CA ARG A 32 -15.68 -52.89 9.80
C ARG A 32 -15.24 -54.07 8.92
N GLN A 33 -15.84 -54.21 7.74
CA GLN A 33 -15.28 -55.05 6.66
C GLN A 33 -14.06 -54.33 6.08
N LEU A 34 -12.95 -55.05 6.00
CA LEU A 34 -11.72 -54.64 5.34
C LEU A 34 -11.97 -54.50 3.83
N PRO A 35 -11.42 -53.47 3.16
CA PRO A 35 -11.46 -53.38 1.70
C PRO A 35 -10.52 -54.44 1.08
N PRO A 36 -10.86 -54.97 -0.11
CA PRO A 36 -10.06 -55.99 -0.78
C PRO A 36 -8.73 -55.41 -1.28
N GLN A 37 -7.66 -56.18 -1.11
CA GLN A 37 -6.34 -55.87 -1.67
C GLN A 37 -6.39 -55.82 -3.21
N PRO A 38 -5.71 -54.86 -3.85
CA PRO A 38 -5.55 -54.86 -5.29
C PRO A 38 -4.55 -55.95 -5.72
N GLN A 39 -4.96 -56.80 -6.67
CA GLN A 39 -4.10 -57.80 -7.29
C GLN A 39 -3.02 -57.14 -8.17
N PRO A 40 -1.82 -57.74 -8.27
CA PRO A 40 -0.72 -57.22 -9.07
C PRO A 40 -0.97 -57.43 -10.57
N GLN A 41 -0.90 -56.35 -11.35
CA GLN A 41 -0.86 -56.47 -12.81
C GLN A 41 0.54 -56.87 -13.28
N PRO A 42 0.64 -57.73 -14.32
CA PRO A 42 1.91 -58.24 -14.81
C PRO A 42 2.65 -57.20 -15.66
N SER A 43 3.95 -57.12 -15.42
CA SER A 43 4.95 -56.38 -16.17
C SER A 43 5.01 -56.82 -17.63
N ARG A 44 4.91 -55.87 -18.57
CA ARG A 44 5.24 -56.06 -19.98
C ARG A 44 6.62 -55.48 -20.31
N PRO A 45 7.42 -56.17 -21.15
CA PRO A 45 8.83 -55.88 -21.34
C PRO A 45 9.08 -54.74 -22.33
N LEU A 46 10.11 -53.95 -22.03
CA LEU A 46 10.74 -53.01 -22.96
C LEU A 46 11.58 -53.79 -23.98
N SER A 47 11.17 -53.76 -25.25
CA SER A 47 12.02 -54.14 -26.37
C SER A 47 12.24 -52.96 -27.31
N ARG A 48 13.52 -52.63 -27.43
CA ARG A 48 14.19 -51.67 -28.31
C ARG A 48 13.97 -52.01 -29.78
N ALA A 49 13.60 -51.03 -30.62
CA ALA A 49 13.87 -51.07 -32.06
C ALA A 49 13.88 -49.66 -32.68
N THR A 50 14.84 -49.50 -33.58
CA THR A 50 15.30 -48.32 -34.32
C THR A 50 14.46 -47.96 -35.55
N LYS A 51 14.60 -46.69 -35.98
CA LYS A 51 14.37 -46.10 -37.32
C LYS A 51 12.94 -46.12 -37.88
N SER A 52 12.40 -44.94 -38.17
CA SER A 52 12.34 -44.46 -39.56
C SER A 52 11.75 -43.05 -39.68
N GLU A 53 12.52 -42.24 -40.37
CA GLU A 53 12.21 -40.94 -40.95
C GLU A 53 11.07 -41.08 -41.97
N LYS A 54 10.00 -40.28 -41.83
CA LYS A 54 8.98 -40.13 -42.87
C LYS A 54 8.35 -38.73 -42.83
N LEU A 55 8.73 -37.97 -43.86
CA LEU A 55 8.05 -36.84 -44.51
C LEU A 55 6.64 -36.51 -44.00
N ARG A 56 6.47 -35.27 -43.54
CA ARG A 56 5.16 -34.62 -43.36
C ARG A 56 4.92 -33.63 -44.51
N PRO A 57 3.69 -33.50 -45.03
CA PRO A 57 3.40 -32.62 -46.15
C PRO A 57 3.25 -31.16 -45.71
N THR A 58 3.74 -30.27 -46.58
CA THR A 58 3.62 -28.82 -46.54
C THR A 58 2.14 -28.39 -46.66
N GLN A 59 1.69 -27.57 -45.71
CA GLN A 59 0.48 -26.75 -45.85
C GLN A 59 0.84 -25.40 -46.49
N PRO A 60 -0.03 -24.81 -47.32
CA PRO A 60 0.22 -23.54 -47.99
C PRO A 60 0.06 -22.35 -47.05
N ALA A 61 0.93 -21.36 -47.21
CA ALA A 61 0.94 -20.12 -46.45
C ALA A 61 -0.25 -19.20 -46.79
N PRO A 62 -0.81 -18.45 -45.82
CA PRO A 62 -1.76 -17.37 -46.09
C PRO A 62 -1.03 -16.11 -46.62
N PRO A 63 -1.65 -15.33 -47.53
CA PRO A 63 -1.04 -14.14 -48.09
C PRO A 63 -1.25 -12.91 -47.19
N ASN A 64 -0.24 -12.03 -47.21
CA ASN A 64 -0.24 -10.62 -46.79
C ASN A 64 -0.24 -10.34 -45.28
N ALA A 65 0.96 -10.30 -44.70
CA ALA A 65 1.28 -9.49 -43.53
C ALA A 65 2.27 -8.38 -43.97
N PRO A 66 2.07 -7.11 -43.56
CA PRO A 66 2.96 -6.01 -43.92
C PRO A 66 4.32 -6.09 -43.20
N ASP A 67 5.35 -5.62 -43.91
CA ASP A 67 6.76 -5.67 -43.53
C ASP A 67 7.04 -5.17 -42.11
N ILE A 68 7.59 -6.06 -41.28
CA ILE A 68 8.18 -5.73 -39.98
C ILE A 68 9.63 -5.26 -40.25
N PRO A 69 10.01 -4.01 -39.90
CA PRO A 69 11.39 -3.58 -40.03
C PRO A 69 12.30 -4.36 -39.07
N PRO A 70 13.57 -4.60 -39.46
CA PRO A 70 14.50 -5.41 -38.67
C PRO A 70 14.79 -4.77 -37.30
N PRO A 71 15.14 -5.59 -36.29
CA PRO A 71 15.44 -5.11 -34.95
C PRO A 71 16.62 -4.15 -34.95
N TYR A 72 16.42 -3.02 -34.28
CA TYR A 72 17.40 -1.96 -34.09
C TYR A 72 18.54 -2.46 -33.19
N SER A 73 19.73 -2.64 -33.76
CA SER A 73 20.96 -2.89 -33.01
C SER A 73 21.38 -1.59 -32.29
N PRO A 74 21.51 -1.55 -30.96
CA PRO A 74 22.02 -0.36 -30.28
C PRO A 74 23.50 -0.14 -30.62
N PRO A 75 23.96 1.12 -30.75
CA PRO A 75 25.36 1.41 -31.05
C PRO A 75 26.26 0.99 -29.89
N ILE A 76 27.34 0.29 -30.25
CA ILE A 76 28.46 -0.05 -29.38
C ILE A 76 29.09 1.27 -28.90
N ALA A 77 29.03 1.52 -27.59
CA ALA A 77 29.70 2.65 -26.97
C ALA A 77 31.22 2.51 -27.13
N GLN A 78 31.84 3.46 -27.83
CA GLN A 78 33.29 3.60 -27.86
C GLN A 78 33.80 4.10 -26.50
N PRO A 79 34.97 3.62 -26.03
CA PRO A 79 35.55 4.08 -24.78
C PRO A 79 35.99 5.56 -24.90
N MET A 80 35.46 6.41 -24.02
CA MET A 80 35.89 7.81 -23.91
C MET A 80 37.32 7.86 -23.36
N VAL A 81 38.22 8.48 -24.14
CA VAL A 81 39.55 8.89 -23.71
C VAL A 81 39.39 10.13 -22.80
N PRO A 82 39.96 10.16 -21.59
CA PRO A 82 39.86 11.32 -20.71
C PRO A 82 40.71 12.49 -21.23
N SER A 83 40.07 13.67 -21.29
CA SER A 83 40.69 14.95 -21.65
C SER A 83 41.63 15.45 -20.52
N PRO A 84 42.84 15.95 -20.81
CA PRO A 84 43.88 16.19 -19.80
C PRO A 84 43.81 17.52 -19.03
N ASN A 85 42.77 18.37 -19.16
CA ASN A 85 42.76 19.70 -18.54
C ASN A 85 41.48 20.04 -17.77
N ALA A 86 41.32 19.49 -16.56
CA ALA A 86 40.36 19.99 -15.58
C ALA A 86 41.04 20.20 -14.20
N PRO A 87 40.87 21.37 -13.55
CA PRO A 87 41.52 21.68 -12.29
C PRO A 87 40.92 20.90 -11.11
N ARG A 88 41.80 20.28 -10.31
CA ARG A 88 41.47 19.46 -9.13
C ARG A 88 40.83 20.29 -8.02
N ARG A 89 39.65 19.89 -7.56
CA ARG A 89 39.12 20.24 -6.22
C ARG A 89 39.68 19.27 -5.17
N PRO A 90 40.00 19.73 -3.94
CA PRO A 90 40.48 18.85 -2.88
C PRO A 90 39.33 18.04 -2.25
N PRO A 91 39.59 16.79 -1.80
CA PRO A 91 38.61 15.94 -1.14
C PRO A 91 38.43 16.27 0.35
N PRO A 92 37.29 15.91 0.96
CA PRO A 92 37.06 16.08 2.39
C PRO A 92 37.82 15.04 3.23
N PHE A 93 38.27 15.47 4.40
CA PHE A 93 38.98 14.69 5.40
C PHE A 93 38.18 13.49 5.92
N SER A 94 38.70 12.27 5.74
CA SER A 94 38.33 11.09 6.51
C SER A 94 39.39 10.82 7.58
N ARG A 95 39.04 10.98 8.86
CA ARG A 95 39.85 10.49 9.98
C ARG A 95 39.54 9.02 10.24
N ALA A 96 40.41 8.12 9.78
CA ALA A 96 40.53 6.78 10.32
C ALA A 96 41.79 6.73 11.22
N ARG A 97 41.64 6.30 12.47
CA ARG A 97 42.77 5.96 13.35
C ARG A 97 43.10 4.47 13.18
N PRO A 98 44.38 4.07 13.20
CA PRO A 98 44.79 2.68 13.20
C PRO A 98 44.92 2.17 14.64
N ILE A 99 44.57 0.90 14.87
CA ILE A 99 45.07 0.15 16.03
C ILE A 99 45.79 -1.07 15.49
N GLY A 100 47.12 -1.06 15.67
CA GLY A 100 47.98 -2.21 15.47
C GLY A 100 47.96 -3.13 16.68
N ALA A 101 48.16 -4.41 16.44
CA ALA A 101 48.39 -5.43 17.44
C ALA A 101 49.86 -5.41 17.92
N ALA A 102 50.06 -5.61 19.23
CA ALA A 102 50.77 -6.76 19.81
C ALA A 102 51.58 -6.44 21.10
N ILE A 103 51.64 -7.47 21.98
CA ILE A 103 52.67 -7.82 22.98
C ILE A 103 52.38 -7.57 24.49
N LEU A 104 52.00 -8.69 25.14
CA LEU A 104 52.46 -9.31 26.42
C LEU A 104 52.55 -8.56 27.76
N LYS A 105 52.00 -9.29 28.76
CA LYS A 105 52.46 -9.60 30.14
C LYS A 105 51.87 -8.83 31.34
N ASP A 106 51.37 -9.66 32.25
CA ASP A 106 51.26 -9.59 33.71
C ASP A 106 50.82 -8.27 34.36
N SER A 107 49.69 -8.33 35.07
CA SER A 107 49.57 -7.90 36.48
C SER A 107 48.20 -8.27 37.04
N SER A 108 48.23 -9.03 38.13
CA SER A 108 47.14 -9.28 39.07
C SER A 108 46.39 -8.01 39.49
N LEU A 109 45.06 -8.03 39.39
CA LEU A 109 44.17 -7.08 40.07
C LEU A 109 43.03 -7.84 40.79
N PRO A 110 42.57 -7.34 41.95
CA PRO A 110 41.71 -8.07 42.89
C PRO A 110 40.25 -8.18 42.40
N PRO A 111 39.45 -9.10 42.98
CA PRO A 111 38.05 -9.25 42.59
C PRO A 111 37.22 -8.00 42.93
N PRO A 112 36.18 -7.70 42.14
CA PRO A 112 35.30 -6.57 42.39
C PRO A 112 34.49 -6.78 43.68
N PRO A 113 34.14 -5.69 44.39
CA PRO A 113 33.38 -5.78 45.62
C PRO A 113 31.96 -6.29 45.36
N SER A 114 31.52 -7.19 46.22
CA SER A 114 30.17 -7.71 46.32
C SER A 114 29.12 -6.60 46.41
N SER A 115 28.10 -6.70 45.57
CA SER A 115 26.93 -5.83 45.53
C SER A 115 26.20 -5.80 46.89
N PRO A 116 25.76 -4.63 47.39
CA PRO A 116 24.95 -4.59 48.61
C PRO A 116 23.51 -5.00 48.29
N SER A 117 22.98 -5.88 49.15
CA SER A 117 21.56 -6.23 49.24
C SER A 117 20.74 -5.00 49.64
N LEU A 118 19.90 -4.50 48.72
CA LEU A 118 18.89 -3.49 49.02
C LEU A 118 17.56 -4.17 49.37
N SER A 119 17.38 -4.40 50.66
CA SER A 119 16.09 -4.67 51.28
C SER A 119 15.70 -3.45 52.12
N SER A 120 14.83 -2.57 51.60
CA SER A 120 13.91 -1.69 52.35
C SER A 120 13.05 -0.84 51.40
N PRO A 121 11.82 -0.47 51.79
CA PRO A 121 10.80 0.07 50.90
C PRO A 121 10.98 1.59 50.69
N PHE A 122 10.81 2.04 49.45
CA PHE A 122 10.70 3.47 49.14
C PHE A 122 9.36 4.03 49.66
N PRO A 123 9.33 5.23 50.26
CA PRO A 123 8.08 5.94 50.53
C PRO A 123 7.50 6.49 49.23
N ALA A 124 6.17 6.48 49.14
CA ALA A 124 5.44 7.05 48.01
C ALA A 124 5.77 8.54 47.82
N PRO A 125 5.86 9.03 46.57
CA PRO A 125 6.05 10.45 46.29
C PRO A 125 4.79 11.25 46.69
N PRO A 126 4.94 12.53 47.09
CA PRO A 126 3.80 13.37 47.42
C PRO A 126 2.98 13.68 46.17
N LEU A 127 1.66 13.58 46.30
CA LEU A 127 0.67 14.03 45.31
C LEU A 127 0.84 15.53 45.05
N LEU A 128 1.51 15.89 43.97
CA LEU A 128 1.47 17.24 43.41
C LEU A 128 0.06 17.49 42.86
N HIS A 129 -0.72 18.30 43.57
CA HIS A 129 -1.94 18.89 43.03
C HIS A 129 -1.56 19.83 41.87
N SER A 130 -1.97 19.47 40.67
CA SER A 130 -1.97 20.39 39.53
C SER A 130 -2.93 21.56 39.84
N PRO A 131 -2.54 22.83 39.63
CA PRO A 131 -3.48 23.93 39.71
C PRO A 131 -4.52 23.79 38.58
N PRO A 132 -5.78 24.21 38.80
CA PRO A 132 -6.82 24.12 37.79
C PRO A 132 -6.46 25.01 36.60
N PHE A 133 -6.64 24.49 35.39
CA PHE A 133 -6.55 25.24 34.15
C PHE A 133 -7.52 26.44 34.19
N PRO A 134 -7.10 27.65 33.75
CA PRO A 134 -8.03 28.74 33.57
C PRO A 134 -9.05 28.37 32.47
N PRO A 135 -10.33 28.78 32.62
CA PRO A 135 -11.33 28.53 31.60
C PRO A 135 -10.97 29.27 30.30
N PRO A 136 -11.37 28.71 29.13
CA PRO A 136 -11.13 29.35 27.85
C PRO A 136 -11.82 30.73 27.80
N PRO A 137 -11.23 31.72 27.12
CA PRO A 137 -11.84 33.03 26.96
C PRO A 137 -13.19 32.90 26.22
N LEU A 138 -14.20 33.59 26.74
CA LEU A 138 -15.50 33.71 26.10
C LEU A 138 -15.35 34.33 24.71
N PRO A 139 -16.15 33.89 23.72
CA PRO A 139 -16.14 34.53 22.41
C PRO A 139 -16.59 35.99 22.53
N PRO A 140 -16.00 36.92 21.77
CA PRO A 140 -16.39 38.33 21.81
C PRO A 140 -17.85 38.49 21.41
N THR A 141 -18.66 38.91 22.37
CA THR A 141 -20.02 39.39 22.15
C THR A 141 -19.98 40.73 21.42
N SER A 142 -20.83 40.83 20.39
CA SER A 142 -21.26 42.03 19.66
C SER A 142 -20.19 42.79 18.84
N TRP A 143 -20.34 42.70 17.53
CA TRP A 143 -19.88 43.71 16.57
C TRP A 143 -20.74 44.97 16.72
N PRO A 144 -20.16 46.18 16.65
CA PRO A 144 -20.95 47.40 16.61
C PRO A 144 -21.63 47.52 15.23
N THR A 145 -22.93 47.79 15.27
CA THR A 145 -23.76 48.15 14.11
C THR A 145 -23.13 49.33 13.37
N PRO A 146 -22.99 49.29 12.02
CA PRO A 146 -22.50 50.44 11.29
C PRO A 146 -23.52 51.58 11.33
N SER A 147 -23.07 52.74 11.81
CA SER A 147 -23.80 54.00 11.72
C SER A 147 -24.18 54.28 10.26
N GLN A 148 -25.47 54.49 10.02
CA GLN A 148 -26.00 55.02 8.77
C GLN A 148 -25.37 56.40 8.50
N ARG A 149 -24.42 56.46 7.57
CA ARG A 149 -24.13 57.70 6.82
C ARG A 149 -24.98 57.67 5.56
N LEU A 150 -25.87 58.66 5.46
CA LEU A 150 -26.54 59.04 4.23
C LEU A 150 -25.49 59.51 3.20
N SER A 151 -25.09 58.61 2.31
CA SER A 151 -24.36 58.97 1.10
C SER A 151 -25.36 59.26 -0.02
N MET A 152 -25.29 60.47 -0.58
CA MET A 152 -26.06 60.84 -1.78
C MET A 152 -25.64 59.95 -2.97
N PRO A 153 -26.58 59.56 -3.85
CA PRO A 153 -26.26 58.77 -5.02
C PRO A 153 -25.41 59.58 -6.02
N PRO A 154 -24.40 58.97 -6.68
CA PRO A 154 -23.66 59.61 -7.75
C PRO A 154 -24.57 59.86 -8.98
N PRO A 155 -24.28 60.90 -9.78
CA PRO A 155 -25.03 61.20 -10.99
C PRO A 155 -24.93 60.05 -12.01
N PRO A 156 -25.98 59.83 -12.83
CA PRO A 156 -26.00 58.76 -13.81
C PRO A 156 -24.92 58.97 -14.88
N PRO A 157 -24.27 57.88 -15.35
CA PRO A 157 -23.31 57.97 -16.44
C PRO A 157 -23.99 58.39 -17.76
N PRO A 158 -23.27 59.08 -18.66
CA PRO A 158 -23.80 59.48 -19.95
C PRO A 158 -24.15 58.26 -20.82
N PRO A 159 -25.16 58.36 -21.70
CA PRO A 159 -25.61 57.24 -22.51
C PRO A 159 -24.52 56.79 -23.48
N ILE A 160 -24.00 55.58 -23.26
CA ILE A 160 -23.11 54.89 -24.18
C ILE A 160 -23.93 54.50 -25.42
N ARG A 161 -23.50 54.98 -26.59
CA ARG A 161 -24.04 54.54 -27.89
C ARG A 161 -23.76 53.04 -28.05
N SER A 162 -24.82 52.26 -28.16
CA SER A 162 -24.80 50.83 -28.45
C SER A 162 -24.30 50.59 -29.88
N SER A 163 -23.01 50.36 -30.06
CA SER A 163 -22.51 49.55 -31.17
C SER A 163 -22.78 48.09 -30.84
N SER A 164 -23.62 47.44 -31.64
CA SER A 164 -23.96 46.03 -31.55
C SER A 164 -22.71 45.14 -31.68
N LEU A 165 -22.12 44.75 -30.56
CA LEU A 165 -21.22 43.60 -30.49
C LEU A 165 -22.05 42.32 -30.63
N PRO A 166 -21.60 41.33 -31.41
CA PRO A 166 -22.25 40.03 -31.48
C PRO A 166 -22.25 39.39 -30.09
N SER A 167 -23.40 38.84 -29.70
CA SER A 167 -23.56 38.16 -28.42
C SER A 167 -22.53 37.03 -28.30
N PRO A 168 -21.84 36.89 -27.16
CA PRO A 168 -20.98 35.75 -26.93
C PRO A 168 -21.78 34.45 -27.10
N PRO A 169 -21.19 33.39 -27.67
CA PRO A 169 -21.84 32.10 -27.80
C PRO A 169 -22.29 31.61 -26.43
N SER A 170 -23.52 31.11 -26.34
CA SER A 170 -24.05 30.56 -25.09
C SER A 170 -23.14 29.43 -24.59
N PRO A 171 -22.83 29.36 -23.28
CA PRO A 171 -22.03 28.28 -22.74
C PRO A 171 -22.66 26.93 -23.10
N PRO A 172 -21.86 25.91 -23.45
CA PRO A 172 -22.37 24.60 -23.78
C PRO A 172 -23.21 24.07 -22.62
N PRO A 173 -24.35 23.40 -22.89
CA PRO A 173 -25.18 22.85 -21.83
C PRO A 173 -24.34 21.89 -20.97
N PRO A 174 -24.51 21.89 -19.64
CA PRO A 174 -23.78 21.00 -18.75
C PRO A 174 -23.96 19.56 -19.23
N HIS A 175 -22.85 18.84 -19.42
CA HIS A 175 -22.90 17.44 -19.81
C HIS A 175 -23.78 16.69 -18.81
N PRO A 176 -24.80 15.92 -19.27
CA PRO A 176 -25.59 15.11 -18.37
C PRO A 176 -24.65 14.19 -17.60
N LEU A 177 -24.69 14.27 -16.26
CA LEU A 177 -23.96 13.38 -15.38
C LEU A 177 -24.18 11.95 -15.88
N MET A 178 -23.10 11.28 -16.30
CA MET A 178 -23.21 9.90 -16.78
C MET A 178 -23.89 9.07 -15.68
N PRO A 179 -24.95 8.31 -16.01
CA PRO A 179 -25.55 7.42 -15.04
C PRO A 179 -24.44 6.47 -14.53
N PRO A 180 -24.40 6.17 -13.23
CA PRO A 180 -23.40 5.27 -12.69
C PRO A 180 -23.42 3.96 -13.49
N PRO A 181 -22.26 3.40 -13.86
CA PRO A 181 -22.21 2.16 -14.61
C PRO A 181 -23.05 1.09 -13.88
N PRO A 182 -23.80 0.24 -14.60
CA PRO A 182 -24.58 -0.81 -13.97
C PRO A 182 -23.64 -1.64 -13.09
N PRO A 183 -24.07 -2.04 -11.88
CA PRO A 183 -23.24 -2.83 -11.00
C PRO A 183 -22.83 -4.10 -11.74
N MET A 184 -21.55 -4.19 -12.13
CA MET A 184 -20.98 -5.50 -12.47
C MET A 184 -21.28 -6.40 -11.28
N ALA A 185 -21.80 -7.60 -11.55
CA ALA A 185 -22.14 -8.56 -10.50
C ALA A 185 -20.91 -8.81 -9.62
N GLU A 186 -20.86 -8.16 -8.46
CA GLU A 186 -19.74 -8.26 -7.50
C GLU A 186 -19.43 -9.72 -7.13
N ALA A 187 -20.44 -10.60 -7.23
CA ALA A 187 -20.33 -12.03 -7.01
C ALA A 187 -19.27 -12.71 -7.89
N GLY A 188 -19.11 -12.28 -9.16
CA GLY A 188 -18.10 -12.87 -10.07
C GLY A 188 -16.67 -12.44 -9.77
N LEU A 189 -16.47 -11.25 -9.20
CA LEU A 189 -15.15 -10.76 -8.78
C LEU A 189 -14.69 -11.40 -7.47
N ARG A 190 -15.63 -11.80 -6.58
CA ARG A 190 -15.31 -12.49 -5.32
C ARG A 190 -14.69 -13.87 -5.53
N SER A 191 -14.98 -14.58 -6.64
CA SER A 191 -14.35 -15.87 -6.94
C SER A 191 -12.90 -15.76 -7.41
N GLU A 192 -12.40 -14.56 -7.72
CA GLU A 192 -11.02 -14.33 -8.16
C GLU A 192 -10.12 -13.74 -7.07
N VAL A 193 -10.61 -13.63 -5.83
CA VAL A 193 -9.77 -13.24 -4.70
C VAL A 193 -8.70 -14.32 -4.53
N LYS A 194 -7.43 -13.95 -4.71
CA LYS A 194 -6.31 -14.86 -4.52
C LYS A 194 -6.44 -15.52 -3.16
N LYS A 195 -6.57 -16.85 -3.14
CA LYS A 195 -6.56 -17.61 -1.90
C LYS A 195 -5.23 -17.33 -1.21
N PHE A 196 -5.30 -16.84 0.01
CA PHE A 196 -4.11 -16.66 0.83
C PHE A 196 -4.03 -17.85 1.78
N SER A 197 -3.05 -18.73 1.53
CA SER A 197 -2.90 -19.96 2.28
C SER A 197 -1.45 -20.12 2.75
N PRO A 198 -1.05 -19.49 3.86
CA PRO A 198 0.33 -19.52 4.31
C PRO A 198 0.63 -20.77 5.16
N LEU A 199 1.85 -21.29 5.00
CA LEU A 199 2.58 -22.07 5.99
C LEU A 199 3.26 -21.09 6.95
N VAL A 200 2.82 -21.07 8.20
CA VAL A 200 3.43 -20.28 9.28
C VAL A 200 4.21 -21.22 10.19
N ALA A 201 5.50 -20.94 10.36
CA ALA A 201 6.37 -21.75 11.20
C ALA A 201 7.11 -20.88 12.23
N LEU A 202 7.07 -21.32 13.49
CA LEU A 202 8.02 -20.87 14.49
C LEU A 202 9.29 -21.70 14.34
N VAL A 203 10.44 -21.04 14.25
CA VAL A 203 11.71 -21.73 13.98
C VAL A 203 12.71 -21.47 15.10
N SER A 204 13.61 -22.43 15.33
CA SER A 204 14.89 -22.18 15.99
C SER A 204 15.95 -22.10 14.89
N VAL A 205 17.01 -21.32 15.10
CA VAL A 205 18.08 -21.15 14.10
C VAL A 205 19.41 -21.33 14.78
N CYS A 206 20.18 -22.34 14.36
CA CYS A 206 21.52 -22.62 14.90
C CYS A 206 21.52 -22.76 16.43
N GLY A 207 20.50 -23.42 16.99
CA GLY A 207 20.34 -23.59 18.44
C GLY A 207 19.78 -22.37 19.18
N ILE A 208 19.64 -21.22 18.53
CA ILE A 208 18.93 -20.07 19.08
C ILE A 208 17.44 -20.39 19.04
N SER A 209 16.82 -20.49 20.22
CA SER A 209 15.41 -20.85 20.36
C SER A 209 14.52 -19.60 20.46
N PRO A 210 13.24 -19.69 20.04
CA PRO A 210 12.25 -18.65 20.32
C PRO A 210 12.16 -18.30 21.81
N PRO A 211 11.75 -17.06 22.16
CA PRO A 211 11.48 -16.70 23.54
C PRO A 211 10.50 -17.66 24.22
N PRO A 212 10.71 -17.99 25.52
CA PRO A 212 9.76 -18.81 26.28
C PRO A 212 8.33 -18.26 26.20
N GLY A 213 7.35 -19.14 25.98
CA GLY A 213 5.94 -18.76 25.86
C GLY A 213 5.48 -18.43 24.43
N ILE A 214 6.41 -18.30 23.48
CA ILE A 214 6.09 -18.27 22.04
C ILE A 214 6.13 -19.69 21.51
N GLY A 215 4.98 -20.19 21.06
CA GLY A 215 4.81 -21.53 20.51
C GLY A 215 3.68 -21.57 19.49
N SER A 216 3.35 -22.75 18.97
CA SER A 216 2.28 -22.92 17.99
C SER A 216 0.92 -22.40 18.49
N ASN A 217 0.62 -22.54 19.78
CA ASN A 217 -0.58 -21.96 20.41
C ASN A 217 -0.57 -20.42 20.44
N TYR A 218 0.60 -19.79 20.60
CA TYR A 218 0.72 -18.33 20.49
C TYR A 218 0.42 -17.88 19.05
N LEU A 219 1.02 -18.54 18.05
CA LEU A 219 0.75 -18.25 16.65
C LEU A 219 -0.72 -18.47 16.27
N ARG A 220 -1.37 -19.51 16.80
CA ARG A 220 -2.82 -19.74 16.59
C ARG A 220 -3.65 -18.58 17.15
N ARG A 221 -3.30 -18.05 18.32
CA ARG A 221 -3.98 -16.88 18.89
C ARG A 221 -3.74 -15.60 18.10
N LEU A 222 -2.52 -15.42 17.58
CA LEU A 222 -2.13 -14.27 16.75
C LEU A 222 -2.83 -14.27 15.38
N PHE A 223 -2.87 -15.42 14.71
CA PHE A 223 -3.39 -15.52 13.35
C PHE A 223 -4.89 -15.78 13.26
N LEU A 224 -5.46 -16.62 14.14
CA LEU A 224 -6.75 -17.27 13.88
C LEU A 224 -7.88 -16.89 14.83
N GLY A 225 -7.66 -16.12 15.89
CA GLY A 225 -8.76 -15.78 16.80
C GLY A 225 -9.22 -16.95 17.68
N ALA A 226 -8.34 -17.90 18.00
CA ALA A 226 -8.64 -18.99 18.94
C ALA A 226 -9.06 -18.46 20.34
N PRO A 227 -9.76 -19.25 21.19
CA PRO A 227 -10.12 -18.80 22.54
C PRO A 227 -8.94 -18.19 23.31
N GLY A 228 -9.13 -16.98 23.84
CA GLY A 228 -8.06 -16.18 24.45
C GLY A 228 -7.11 -15.52 23.44
N ALA A 229 -7.55 -15.35 22.19
CA ALA A 229 -6.81 -14.66 21.14
C ALA A 229 -6.52 -13.21 21.48
N PHE A 230 -5.53 -12.69 20.77
CA PHE A 230 -5.26 -11.26 20.75
C PHE A 230 -6.33 -10.57 19.92
N GLU A 231 -6.77 -9.40 20.36
CA GLU A 231 -7.61 -8.52 19.55
C GLU A 231 -6.83 -7.23 19.32
N PRO A 232 -6.54 -6.86 18.05
CA PRO A 232 -6.90 -7.58 16.82
C PRO A 232 -6.04 -8.84 16.56
N THR A 233 -6.53 -9.72 15.68
CA THR A 233 -5.75 -10.83 15.09
C THR A 233 -5.27 -10.45 13.70
N ILE A 234 -4.31 -11.18 13.15
CA ILE A 234 -3.93 -11.00 11.74
C ILE A 234 -5.09 -11.30 10.79
N GLN A 235 -5.94 -12.28 11.08
CA GLN A 235 -7.13 -12.51 10.29
C GLN A 235 -8.05 -11.29 10.28
N SER A 236 -8.27 -10.62 11.42
CA SER A 236 -9.11 -9.43 11.47
C SER A 236 -8.46 -8.21 10.79
N VAL A 237 -7.14 -8.04 10.93
CA VAL A 237 -6.39 -7.00 10.19
C VAL A 237 -6.48 -7.22 8.68
N MET A 238 -6.16 -8.42 8.18
CA MET A 238 -6.23 -8.73 6.74
C MET A 238 -7.67 -8.65 6.20
N SER A 239 -8.66 -9.04 7.01
CA SER A 239 -10.07 -8.82 6.69
C SER A 239 -10.38 -7.32 6.58
N SER A 240 -9.91 -6.49 7.51
CA SER A 240 -10.10 -5.04 7.47
C SER A 240 -9.44 -4.41 6.23
N LEU A 241 -8.17 -4.73 5.95
CA LEU A 241 -7.41 -4.24 4.79
C LEU A 241 -8.07 -4.62 3.45
N SER A 242 -8.70 -5.79 3.38
CA SER A 242 -9.43 -6.25 2.20
C SER A 242 -10.92 -5.88 2.19
N GLN A 243 -11.38 -5.12 3.19
CA GLN A 243 -12.79 -4.79 3.42
C GLN A 243 -13.72 -6.03 3.40
N GLY A 244 -13.27 -7.09 4.05
CA GLY A 244 -13.98 -8.36 4.19
C GLY A 244 -13.90 -9.28 2.97
N ARG A 245 -13.11 -8.95 1.94
CA ARG A 245 -12.97 -9.79 0.73
C ARG A 245 -12.04 -10.97 0.93
N VAL A 246 -11.00 -10.80 1.75
CA VAL A 246 -10.14 -11.90 2.16
C VAL A 246 -10.69 -12.45 3.47
N ALA A 247 -11.59 -13.41 3.34
CA ALA A 247 -11.84 -14.33 4.44
C ALA A 247 -10.71 -15.37 4.42
N GLN A 248 -9.91 -15.43 5.47
CA GLN A 248 -8.97 -16.54 5.68
C GLN A 248 -9.68 -17.59 6.54
N PRO A 249 -10.40 -18.57 5.95
CA PRO A 249 -10.92 -19.66 6.75
C PRO A 249 -9.75 -20.42 7.36
N TRP A 250 -9.92 -20.91 8.58
CA TRP A 250 -8.86 -21.57 9.35
C TRP A 250 -8.24 -22.76 8.62
N SER A 251 -8.99 -23.37 7.70
CA SER A 251 -8.50 -24.46 6.84
C SER A 251 -7.36 -24.06 5.91
N ASN A 252 -7.21 -22.76 5.63
CA ASN A 252 -6.27 -22.27 4.63
C ASN A 252 -4.92 -21.87 5.23
N ILE A 253 -4.81 -21.79 6.56
CA ILE A 253 -3.55 -21.46 7.24
C ILE A 253 -3.02 -22.73 7.90
N PHE A 254 -1.80 -23.14 7.55
CA PHE A 254 -1.11 -24.17 8.32
C PHE A 254 -0.12 -23.53 9.28
N ILE A 255 -0.36 -23.71 10.57
CA ILE A 255 0.58 -23.33 11.62
C ILE A 255 1.30 -24.60 12.07
N ALA A 256 2.62 -24.63 11.90
CA ALA A 256 3.47 -25.73 12.35
C ALA A 256 3.19 -26.06 13.83
N PRO A 257 2.81 -27.32 14.16
CA PRO A 257 2.51 -27.71 15.54
C PRO A 257 3.67 -27.56 16.52
N GLU A 258 4.90 -27.67 16.03
CA GLU A 258 6.14 -27.63 16.81
C GLU A 258 7.14 -26.66 16.18
N VAL A 259 8.13 -26.26 16.98
CA VAL A 259 9.28 -25.48 16.50
C VAL A 259 10.09 -26.33 15.51
N ILE A 260 10.49 -25.72 14.40
CA ILE A 260 11.37 -26.36 13.40
C ILE A 260 12.79 -25.85 13.61
N ASP A 261 13.73 -26.77 13.82
CA ASP A 261 15.13 -26.44 14.04
C ASP A 261 15.89 -26.29 12.73
N ILE A 262 16.16 -25.05 12.33
CA ILE A 262 16.98 -24.73 11.16
C ILE A 262 18.46 -24.86 11.55
N PRO A 263 19.28 -25.64 10.83
CA PRO A 263 20.70 -25.79 11.13
C PRO A 263 21.47 -24.49 10.88
N CYS A 264 22.71 -24.41 11.37
CA CYS A 264 23.56 -23.21 11.19
C CYS A 264 23.94 -22.94 9.72
N GLY A 265 23.80 -23.93 8.85
CA GLY A 265 24.09 -23.81 7.43
C GLY A 265 23.56 -25.02 6.68
N GLY A 266 23.52 -24.90 5.36
CA GLY A 266 23.04 -25.97 4.49
C GLY A 266 23.20 -25.64 3.02
N THR A 267 22.53 -26.44 2.18
CA THR A 267 22.46 -26.22 0.73
C THR A 267 20.99 -26.25 0.32
N GLY A 268 20.51 -25.15 -0.26
CA GLY A 268 19.20 -25.04 -0.88
C GLY A 268 19.32 -25.08 -2.40
N THR A 269 18.20 -24.93 -3.11
CA THR A 269 18.20 -24.90 -4.59
C THR A 269 18.92 -23.68 -5.17
N ARG A 270 19.16 -22.65 -4.36
CA ARG A 270 19.86 -21.41 -4.73
C ARG A 270 21.32 -21.36 -4.27
N GLY A 271 21.84 -22.46 -3.74
CA GLY A 271 23.23 -22.58 -3.32
C GLY A 271 23.39 -22.82 -1.82
N THR A 272 24.62 -22.68 -1.34
CA THR A 272 24.96 -22.79 0.07
C THR A 272 24.47 -21.57 0.83
N TRP A 273 24.04 -21.79 2.07
CA TRP A 273 23.59 -20.73 2.96
C TRP A 273 24.14 -20.94 4.37
N THR A 274 24.20 -19.84 5.13
CA THR A 274 24.62 -19.82 6.54
C THR A 274 23.66 -18.94 7.33
N SER A 275 23.32 -19.35 8.55
CA SER A 275 22.49 -18.54 9.45
C SER A 275 23.20 -17.31 10.00
N ALA A 276 24.51 -17.19 9.77
CA ALA A 276 25.29 -16.01 10.12
C ALA A 276 25.02 -14.82 9.18
N GLU A 277 24.36 -15.03 8.04
CA GLU A 277 24.08 -14.00 7.04
C GLU A 277 22.59 -13.95 6.71
N CYS A 278 22.03 -12.75 6.55
CA CYS A 278 20.67 -12.59 6.04
C CYS A 278 20.64 -12.23 4.54
N THR A 279 21.15 -13.13 3.72
CA THR A 279 21.02 -12.97 2.26
C THR A 279 19.66 -13.48 1.78
N ARG A 280 19.24 -13.05 0.59
CA ARG A 280 18.06 -13.63 -0.09
C ARG A 280 18.18 -15.14 -0.24
N THR A 281 19.38 -15.65 -0.53
CA THR A 281 19.68 -17.08 -0.61
C THR A 281 19.43 -17.77 0.73
N THR A 282 19.84 -17.17 1.85
CA THR A 282 19.57 -17.70 3.20
C THR A 282 18.08 -17.76 3.48
N ILE A 283 17.35 -16.66 3.31
CA ILE A 283 15.91 -16.58 3.58
C ILE A 283 15.15 -17.61 2.74
N TYR A 284 15.46 -17.69 1.45
CA TYR A 284 14.84 -18.65 0.55
C TYR A 284 15.14 -20.09 0.98
N SER A 285 16.38 -20.39 1.34
CA SER A 285 16.76 -21.74 1.76
C SER A 285 16.19 -22.15 3.11
N PHE A 286 16.00 -21.20 4.05
CA PHE A 286 15.24 -21.44 5.27
C PHE A 286 13.82 -21.88 4.95
N SER A 287 13.18 -21.21 3.99
CA SER A 287 11.81 -21.55 3.58
C SER A 287 11.70 -22.93 2.93
N GLU A 288 12.69 -23.32 2.13
CA GLU A 288 12.76 -24.66 1.53
C GLU A 288 12.94 -25.74 2.60
N PHE A 289 13.84 -25.48 3.55
CA PHE A 289 14.09 -26.38 4.68
C PHE A 289 12.82 -26.58 5.51
N VAL A 290 12.17 -25.48 5.91
CA VAL A 290 10.92 -25.50 6.68
C VAL A 290 9.80 -26.21 5.94
N SER A 291 9.68 -25.97 4.63
CA SER A 291 8.69 -26.65 3.79
C SER A 291 8.98 -28.15 3.64
N GLY A 292 10.26 -28.54 3.61
CA GLY A 292 10.71 -29.92 3.64
C GLY A 292 10.34 -30.62 4.96
N GLU A 293 10.60 -29.96 6.08
CA GLU A 293 10.27 -30.47 7.40
C GLU A 293 8.75 -30.56 7.62
N ALA A 294 7.98 -29.57 7.17
CA ALA A 294 6.53 -29.60 7.26
C ALA A 294 5.93 -30.77 6.47
N ARG A 295 6.46 -31.04 5.27
CA ARG A 295 6.15 -32.25 4.48
C ARG A 295 6.46 -33.52 5.25
N ARG A 296 7.69 -33.63 5.76
CA ARG A 296 8.22 -34.84 6.38
C ARG A 296 7.51 -35.18 7.69
N ARG A 297 7.21 -34.18 8.53
CA ARG A 297 6.62 -34.38 9.87
C ARG A 297 5.10 -34.45 9.86
N TRP A 298 4.44 -33.64 9.03
CA TRP A 298 2.98 -33.45 9.10
C TRP A 298 2.26 -33.71 7.77
N GLY A 299 2.96 -34.16 6.73
CA GLY A 299 2.34 -34.48 5.44
C GLY A 299 1.78 -33.25 4.69
N VAL A 300 2.25 -32.05 5.03
CA VAL A 300 1.82 -30.79 4.41
C VAL A 300 2.24 -30.79 2.94
N LYS A 301 1.32 -30.70 1.99
CA LYS A 301 1.68 -30.58 0.57
C LYS A 301 2.11 -29.14 0.27
N THR A 302 3.40 -28.92 0.00
CA THR A 302 3.98 -27.58 -0.22
C THR A 302 4.38 -27.30 -1.67
N THR A 303 4.49 -28.32 -2.54
CA THR A 303 5.01 -28.15 -3.91
C THR A 303 3.96 -28.05 -5.03
N ALA A 304 2.67 -27.94 -4.70
CA ALA A 304 1.60 -27.59 -5.64
C ALA A 304 0.25 -27.53 -4.90
N ASP A 305 -0.03 -26.44 -4.17
CA ASP A 305 -1.28 -26.27 -3.41
C ASP A 305 -1.35 -27.16 -2.13
N PRO A 306 -1.79 -26.66 -0.95
CA PRO A 306 -2.40 -25.34 -0.74
C PRO A 306 -1.47 -24.27 -0.17
N TYR A 307 -0.27 -24.58 0.33
CA TYR A 307 0.54 -23.58 1.06
C TYR A 307 1.65 -22.97 0.21
N ASP A 308 1.29 -21.99 -0.61
CA ASP A 308 2.17 -21.27 -1.53
C ASP A 308 2.75 -19.99 -0.93
N ARG A 309 2.47 -19.68 0.35
CA ARG A 309 3.08 -18.56 1.08
C ARG A 309 3.75 -19.09 2.33
N ILE A 310 4.92 -18.57 2.67
CA ILE A 310 5.71 -19.08 3.81
C ILE A 310 6.04 -17.90 4.70
N ILE A 311 5.64 -18.00 5.97
CA ILE A 311 5.94 -17.03 7.01
C ILE A 311 6.79 -17.73 8.07
N LEU A 312 8.02 -17.25 8.25
CA LEU A 312 8.97 -17.77 9.21
C LEU A 312 9.11 -16.78 10.37
N MET A 313 8.76 -17.22 11.57
CA MET A 313 8.93 -16.44 12.80
C MET A 313 10.27 -16.83 13.43
N LEU A 314 11.27 -15.97 13.32
CA LEU A 314 12.64 -16.24 13.78
C LEU A 314 12.86 -15.76 15.20
N PRO A 315 13.76 -16.43 15.96
CA PRO A 315 14.14 -15.93 17.26
C PRO A 315 14.99 -14.67 17.14
N GLN A 316 14.89 -13.82 18.16
CA GLN A 316 15.76 -12.66 18.30
C GLN A 316 17.24 -13.06 18.35
N GLY A 317 18.09 -12.19 17.81
CA GLY A 317 19.54 -12.41 17.77
C GLY A 317 20.00 -13.29 16.61
N THR A 318 19.12 -13.59 15.65
CA THR A 318 19.54 -14.16 14.37
C THR A 318 19.95 -13.04 13.41
N SER A 319 20.81 -13.36 12.44
CA SER A 319 21.25 -12.37 11.43
C SER A 319 20.10 -11.78 10.62
N CYS A 320 18.96 -12.48 10.53
CA CYS A 320 17.77 -12.06 9.80
C CYS A 320 16.77 -11.24 10.61
N THR A 321 17.08 -10.91 11.88
CA THR A 321 16.20 -10.08 12.73
C THR A 321 16.70 -8.65 12.90
N GLU A 322 17.69 -8.20 12.11
CA GLU A 322 18.17 -6.81 12.15
C GLU A 322 17.13 -5.80 11.60
N SER A 323 16.12 -6.29 10.87
CA SER A 323 14.94 -5.54 10.43
C SER A 323 13.66 -6.21 10.92
N TRP A 324 12.57 -5.43 11.02
CA TRP A 324 11.25 -5.88 11.50
C TRP A 324 10.65 -7.05 10.68
N GLY A 325 11.15 -7.22 9.46
CA GLY A 325 10.98 -8.39 8.62
C GLY A 325 11.95 -8.31 7.45
N ALA A 326 12.05 -9.40 6.70
CA ALA A 326 12.73 -9.42 5.42
C ALA A 326 12.05 -10.39 4.45
N ILE A 327 12.30 -10.15 3.16
CA ILE A 327 11.67 -10.86 2.07
C ILE A 327 12.72 -11.65 1.29
N GLY A 328 12.43 -12.93 1.06
CA GLY A 328 13.26 -13.83 0.26
C GLY A 328 12.94 -13.83 -1.23
N CYS A 329 12.19 -12.84 -1.75
CA CYS A 329 11.91 -12.77 -3.19
C CYS A 329 13.21 -12.58 -3.97
N TYR A 330 13.46 -13.46 -4.93
CA TYR A 330 14.57 -13.29 -5.88
C TYR A 330 14.10 -12.46 -7.09
N PRO A 331 14.95 -11.58 -7.66
CA PRO A 331 14.50 -10.54 -8.58
C PRO A 331 14.19 -11.01 -10.01
N ASP A 332 14.10 -12.31 -10.31
CA ASP A 332 13.54 -12.75 -11.60
C ASP A 332 12.00 -12.59 -11.60
N PHE A 333 11.55 -11.35 -11.47
CA PHE A 333 10.23 -10.89 -11.87
C PHE A 333 10.02 -11.02 -13.39
N ALA A 334 11.08 -11.30 -14.15
CA ALA A 334 11.04 -11.72 -15.54
C ALA A 334 10.67 -13.21 -15.68
N GLY A 335 9.47 -13.59 -15.21
CA GLY A 335 8.83 -14.85 -15.61
C GLY A 335 8.73 -15.96 -14.56
N HIS A 336 9.17 -15.77 -13.31
CA HIS A 336 8.82 -16.69 -12.22
C HIS A 336 7.54 -16.25 -11.51
N ASP A 337 6.73 -17.24 -11.11
CA ASP A 337 5.52 -17.00 -10.33
C ASP A 337 5.92 -16.37 -8.99
N ILE A 338 5.32 -15.23 -8.65
CA ILE A 338 5.47 -14.50 -7.37
C ILE A 338 5.04 -15.39 -6.19
N SER A 339 4.50 -16.58 -6.47
CA SER A 339 4.01 -17.55 -5.52
C SER A 339 5.06 -18.22 -4.61
N SER A 340 6.30 -17.75 -4.53
CA SER A 340 7.33 -18.35 -3.67
C SER A 340 8.19 -17.31 -2.96
N CYS A 341 7.57 -16.21 -2.50
CA CYS A 341 8.24 -15.18 -1.73
C CYS A 341 8.10 -15.47 -0.23
N PRO A 342 9.04 -16.20 0.39
CA PRO A 342 9.01 -16.39 1.83
C PRO A 342 9.32 -15.09 2.53
N VAL A 343 8.71 -14.93 3.69
CA VAL A 343 8.85 -13.77 4.52
C VAL A 343 9.32 -14.23 5.89
N VAL A 344 10.35 -13.54 6.37
CA VAL A 344 10.99 -13.78 7.66
C VAL A 344 10.66 -12.61 8.56
N ILE A 345 10.21 -12.88 9.77
CA ILE A 345 9.75 -11.86 10.72
C ILE A 345 10.36 -12.19 12.07
N ASP A 346 10.86 -11.17 12.77
CA ASP A 346 11.32 -11.33 14.14
C ASP A 346 10.13 -11.72 15.05
N ALA A 347 10.27 -12.80 15.81
CA ALA A 347 9.34 -13.24 16.83
C ALA A 347 9.42 -12.35 18.10
N MET A 348 9.43 -11.02 17.92
CA MET A 348 9.46 -10.07 19.02
C MET A 348 8.26 -10.25 19.95
N MET A 349 8.49 -9.97 21.23
CA MET A 349 7.52 -10.18 22.31
C MET A 349 6.44 -9.09 22.38
N ALA A 350 5.26 -9.55 22.82
CA ALA A 350 3.98 -8.85 23.03
C ALA A 350 3.27 -8.38 21.75
N PRO A 351 2.04 -8.87 21.46
CA PRO A 351 1.23 -8.43 20.32
C PRO A 351 0.78 -6.98 20.56
N THR A 352 1.64 -6.07 20.17
CA THR A 352 1.30 -4.66 20.02
C THR A 352 0.67 -4.48 18.64
N THR A 353 -0.12 -3.41 18.48
CA THR A 353 -0.63 -3.00 17.16
C THR A 353 0.49 -2.87 16.13
N PHE A 354 1.67 -2.44 16.57
CA PHE A 354 2.87 -2.37 15.74
C PHE A 354 3.27 -3.74 15.16
N ILE A 355 3.24 -4.83 15.94
CA ILE A 355 3.57 -6.16 15.42
C ILE A 355 2.55 -6.61 14.37
N LEU A 356 1.26 -6.29 14.58
CA LEU A 356 0.22 -6.65 13.62
C LEU A 356 0.36 -5.89 12.30
N ASP A 357 0.67 -4.60 12.36
CA ASP A 357 0.94 -3.77 11.19
C ASP A 357 2.19 -4.26 10.44
N SER A 358 3.29 -4.52 11.14
CA SER A 358 4.51 -5.09 10.55
C SER A 358 4.23 -6.46 9.92
N LEU A 359 3.52 -7.35 10.62
CA LEU A 359 3.19 -8.66 10.07
C LEU A 359 2.27 -8.54 8.85
N ALA A 360 1.30 -7.62 8.84
CA ALA A 360 0.46 -7.36 7.68
C ALA A 360 1.23 -6.69 6.52
N HIS A 361 2.19 -5.81 6.79
CA HIS A 361 3.13 -5.26 5.81
C HIS A 361 3.90 -6.40 5.12
N GLU A 362 4.51 -7.26 5.92
CA GLU A 362 5.31 -8.40 5.47
C GLU A 362 4.44 -9.47 4.76
N MET A 363 3.16 -9.60 5.14
CA MET A 363 2.21 -10.40 4.37
C MET A 363 1.81 -9.74 3.04
N GLY A 364 1.86 -8.42 2.93
CA GLY A 364 1.72 -7.70 1.66
C GLY A 364 2.78 -8.13 0.65
N HIS A 365 4.02 -8.30 1.10
CA HIS A 365 5.11 -8.85 0.31
C HIS A 365 4.85 -10.29 -0.17
N ASN A 366 4.32 -11.16 0.69
CA ASN A 366 3.84 -12.49 0.26
C ASN A 366 2.81 -12.37 -0.87
N LEU A 367 1.96 -11.34 -0.85
CA LEU A 367 0.94 -11.13 -1.86
C LEU A 367 1.46 -10.45 -3.15
N GLY A 368 2.76 -10.12 -3.20
CA GLY A 368 3.40 -9.47 -4.33
C GLY A 368 3.41 -7.95 -4.27
N LEU A 369 3.06 -7.35 -3.13
CA LEU A 369 3.20 -5.91 -2.93
C LEU A 369 4.67 -5.53 -2.73
N MET A 370 4.97 -4.30 -3.13
CA MET A 370 6.26 -3.65 -2.92
C MET A 370 6.10 -2.49 -1.94
N HIS A 371 7.22 -1.95 -1.47
CA HIS A 371 7.18 -0.80 -0.59
C HIS A 371 6.48 0.40 -1.24
N SER A 372 5.84 1.21 -0.39
CA SER A 372 5.24 2.48 -0.77
C SER A 372 6.13 3.62 -0.35
N LYS A 373 6.45 4.49 -1.31
CA LYS A 373 7.43 5.55 -1.16
C LYS A 373 6.82 6.90 -1.49
N ARG A 374 7.34 7.98 -0.91
CA ARG A 374 7.03 9.35 -1.33
C ARG A 374 7.91 9.81 -2.49
N GLU A 375 7.33 10.59 -3.39
CA GLU A 375 8.07 11.26 -4.46
C GLU A 375 9.28 12.04 -3.93
N GLY A 376 10.43 11.88 -4.58
CA GLY A 376 11.68 12.53 -4.19
C GLY A 376 12.36 11.96 -2.94
N SER A 377 11.71 11.09 -2.16
CA SER A 377 12.35 10.44 -1.01
C SER A 377 13.46 9.50 -1.45
N THR A 378 14.40 9.15 -0.56
CA THR A 378 15.28 7.97 -0.70
C THR A 378 14.83 6.81 0.17
N ASP A 379 14.00 7.09 1.17
CA ASP A 379 13.39 6.08 2.04
C ASP A 379 12.34 5.29 1.26
N GLU A 380 12.53 3.98 1.21
CA GLU A 380 11.60 3.06 0.55
C GLU A 380 10.26 2.96 1.28
N TYR A 381 10.22 3.30 2.57
CA TYR A 381 9.02 3.34 3.40
C TYR A 381 8.43 4.75 3.53
N GLY A 382 8.89 5.70 2.70
CA GLY A 382 8.57 7.12 2.88
C GLY A 382 7.11 7.52 2.64
N ASP A 383 6.20 6.59 2.32
CA ASP A 383 4.75 6.84 2.29
C ASP A 383 4.13 6.53 3.67
N GLU A 384 3.94 7.56 4.50
CA GLU A 384 3.32 7.45 5.82
C GLU A 384 1.81 7.14 5.72
N THR A 385 1.21 7.21 4.52
CA THR A 385 -0.21 6.99 4.29
C THR A 385 -0.55 5.53 3.99
N CYS A 386 0.44 4.67 3.85
CA CYS A 386 0.26 3.29 3.40
C CYS A 386 0.95 2.31 4.34
N LEU A 387 0.30 1.18 4.60
CA LEU A 387 0.90 0.10 5.37
C LEU A 387 2.18 -0.46 4.73
N MET A 388 2.29 -0.46 3.38
CA MET A 388 3.53 -0.84 2.67
C MET A 388 4.61 0.26 2.72
N GLY A 389 4.32 1.43 3.29
CA GLY A 389 5.30 2.43 3.64
C GLY A 389 5.53 2.41 5.16
N SER A 390 5.50 3.58 5.79
CA SER A 390 5.70 3.76 7.23
C SER A 390 4.39 3.99 7.99
N GLY A 391 3.25 3.92 7.29
CA GLY A 391 1.93 4.04 7.89
C GLY A 391 1.67 2.99 8.98
N ARG A 392 0.89 3.39 9.99
CA ARG A 392 0.47 2.54 11.12
C ARG A 392 -1.04 2.64 11.25
N GLY A 393 -1.72 1.51 11.40
CA GLY A 393 -3.18 1.46 11.36
C GLY A 393 -3.76 2.08 10.09
N THR A 394 -3.07 1.96 8.95
CA THR A 394 -3.52 2.46 7.65
C THR A 394 -3.82 1.30 6.70
N CYS A 395 -4.72 1.55 5.75
CA CYS A 395 -4.94 0.66 4.63
C CYS A 395 -3.70 0.60 3.72
N TYR A 396 -3.67 -0.39 2.83
CA TYR A 396 -2.88 -0.25 1.61
C TYR A 396 -3.42 0.92 0.78
N ASN A 397 -2.52 1.62 0.07
CA ASN A 397 -2.94 2.67 -0.85
C ASN A 397 -3.70 2.06 -2.05
N ALA A 398 -4.38 2.92 -2.82
CA ALA A 398 -5.20 2.50 -3.95
C ALA A 398 -4.49 1.60 -4.97
N PRO A 399 -3.25 1.89 -5.44
CA PRO A 399 -2.57 0.99 -6.38
C PRO A 399 -2.29 -0.39 -5.80
N ASN A 400 -1.85 -0.49 -4.54
CA ASN A 400 -1.63 -1.78 -3.88
C ASN A 400 -2.95 -2.57 -3.74
N MET A 401 -4.05 -1.91 -3.35
CA MET A 401 -5.35 -2.58 -3.27
C MET A 401 -5.89 -3.01 -4.64
N ALA A 402 -5.65 -2.21 -5.69
CA ALA A 402 -6.03 -2.57 -7.05
C ALA A 402 -5.23 -3.77 -7.56
N PHE A 403 -3.92 -3.83 -7.28
CA PHE A 403 -3.06 -4.97 -7.60
C PHE A 403 -3.55 -6.27 -6.96
N LEU A 404 -4.00 -6.20 -5.69
CA LEU A 404 -4.57 -7.34 -4.98
C LEU A 404 -6.01 -7.66 -5.37
N ARG A 405 -6.64 -6.83 -6.21
CA ARG A 405 -8.07 -6.88 -6.53
C ARG A 405 -8.97 -6.75 -5.29
N TRP A 406 -8.47 -6.07 -4.25
CA TRP A 406 -9.23 -5.74 -3.05
C TRP A 406 -10.04 -4.46 -3.22
N ALA A 407 -9.70 -3.68 -4.24
CA ALA A 407 -10.50 -2.59 -4.78
C ALA A 407 -10.47 -2.62 -6.31
N VAL A 408 -11.46 -1.98 -6.91
CA VAL A 408 -11.54 -1.71 -8.34
C VAL A 408 -11.78 -0.23 -8.58
N PRO A 409 -11.39 0.32 -9.73
CA PRO A 409 -11.65 1.72 -10.01
C PRO A 409 -13.16 1.99 -10.06
N LEU A 410 -13.56 3.14 -9.53
CA LEU A 410 -14.88 3.70 -9.78
C LEU A 410 -15.01 4.07 -11.26
N MET A 411 -13.95 4.67 -11.82
CA MET A 411 -13.85 5.04 -13.22
C MET A 411 -12.40 4.96 -13.70
N THR A 412 -12.23 4.58 -14.96
CA THR A 412 -10.96 4.64 -15.68
C THR A 412 -10.98 5.84 -16.62
N LEU A 413 -9.97 6.70 -16.52
CA LEU A 413 -9.89 7.99 -17.20
C LEU A 413 -8.67 8.03 -18.11
N GLY A 414 -8.83 8.67 -19.27
CA GLY A 414 -7.75 8.99 -20.20
C GLY A 414 -8.00 10.35 -20.85
N SER A 415 -7.34 10.61 -21.97
CA SER A 415 -7.39 11.90 -22.67
C SER A 415 -8.79 12.32 -23.11
N ARG A 416 -9.68 11.34 -23.35
CA ARG A 416 -11.06 11.56 -23.78
C ARG A 416 -11.97 12.00 -22.64
N GLN A 417 -11.76 11.48 -21.44
CA GLN A 417 -12.56 11.80 -20.25
C GLN A 417 -12.04 13.04 -19.52
N LEU A 418 -10.77 13.40 -19.75
CA LEU A 418 -10.11 14.59 -19.20
C LEU A 418 -9.66 15.50 -20.35
N PRO A 419 -10.59 16.22 -21.01
CA PRO A 419 -10.23 17.19 -22.02
C PRO A 419 -9.37 18.32 -21.44
N ARG A 420 -8.63 19.01 -22.32
CA ARG A 420 -7.75 20.11 -21.88
C ARG A 420 -8.60 21.27 -21.36
N GLY A 421 -8.11 21.88 -20.29
CA GLY A 421 -8.68 23.09 -19.68
C GLY A 421 -10.14 23.01 -19.27
N ILE A 422 -10.65 21.80 -19.01
CA ILE A 422 -12.02 21.58 -18.56
C ILE A 422 -12.00 20.82 -17.25
N TRP A 423 -12.50 21.48 -16.20
CA TRP A 423 -12.75 20.85 -14.91
C TRP A 423 -13.88 19.82 -15.01
N THR A 424 -13.53 18.56 -14.78
CA THR A 424 -14.46 17.43 -14.80
C THR A 424 -14.75 16.97 -13.37
N PRO A 425 -16.01 16.98 -12.91
CA PRO A 425 -16.36 16.64 -11.53
C PRO A 425 -16.50 15.13 -11.31
N PHE A 426 -16.09 14.67 -10.12
CA PHE A 426 -16.21 13.30 -9.65
C PHE A 426 -16.66 13.26 -8.19
N VAL A 427 -17.32 12.17 -7.79
CA VAL A 427 -17.61 11.87 -6.38
C VAL A 427 -16.95 10.53 -6.04
N LEU A 428 -16.06 10.54 -5.05
CA LEU A 428 -15.37 9.35 -4.57
C LEU A 428 -15.82 8.99 -3.16
N PRO A 429 -16.19 7.73 -2.89
CA PRO A 429 -16.29 7.25 -1.52
C PRO A 429 -14.89 7.09 -0.92
N ALA A 430 -14.83 7.02 0.41
CA ALA A 430 -13.58 6.76 1.10
C ALA A 430 -13.00 5.37 0.76
N LEU A 431 -11.67 5.30 0.73
CA LEU A 431 -10.92 4.10 0.39
C LEU A 431 -11.31 2.91 1.24
N ALA A 432 -11.40 3.09 2.55
CA ALA A 432 -11.71 2.02 3.50
C ALA A 432 -13.21 1.61 3.52
N SER A 433 -14.12 2.37 2.90
CA SER A 433 -15.58 2.13 2.99
C SER A 433 -16.20 1.53 1.74
N SER A 434 -15.50 1.49 0.60
CA SER A 434 -16.06 1.02 -0.68
C SER A 434 -15.10 0.14 -1.46
N PHE A 435 -15.65 -0.81 -2.23
CA PHE A 435 -14.88 -1.58 -3.22
C PHE A 435 -14.41 -0.71 -4.39
N ARG A 436 -15.29 0.20 -4.81
CA ARG A 436 -15.11 1.14 -5.91
C ARG A 436 -14.73 2.48 -5.32
N ASN A 437 -13.43 2.71 -5.14
CA ASN A 437 -12.97 3.74 -4.21
C ASN A 437 -11.83 4.63 -4.72
N HIS A 438 -11.48 4.49 -6.00
CA HIS A 438 -10.46 5.32 -6.63
C HIS A 438 -10.79 5.61 -8.09
N LEU A 439 -10.20 6.67 -8.63
CA LEU A 439 -10.07 6.89 -10.07
C LEU A 439 -8.76 6.27 -10.52
N LEU A 440 -8.79 5.57 -11.65
CA LEU A 440 -7.60 5.08 -12.35
C LEU A 440 -7.39 5.96 -13.57
N ILE A 441 -6.26 6.67 -13.64
CA ILE A 441 -5.97 7.59 -14.74
C ILE A 441 -4.79 7.05 -15.52
N TYR A 442 -4.98 6.85 -16.82
CA TYR A 442 -3.91 6.59 -17.77
C TYR A 442 -3.53 7.92 -18.42
N PRO A 443 -2.41 8.54 -18.03
CA PRO A 443 -2.03 9.84 -18.54
C PRO A 443 -1.36 9.69 -19.91
N GLU A 444 -2.08 9.16 -20.89
CA GLU A 444 -1.63 8.87 -22.26
C GLU A 444 -1.18 10.12 -23.04
N TRP A 445 -1.39 11.30 -22.48
CA TRP A 445 -0.84 12.57 -22.97
C TRP A 445 0.61 12.81 -22.56
N LEU A 446 1.16 12.00 -21.65
CA LEU A 446 2.56 12.06 -21.24
C LEU A 446 3.41 11.16 -22.14
N THR A 447 4.72 11.41 -22.13
CA THR A 447 5.70 10.52 -22.78
C THR A 447 6.35 9.59 -21.75
N GLY A 448 6.95 8.49 -22.22
CA GLY A 448 7.66 7.53 -21.37
C GLY A 448 6.75 6.55 -20.63
N PRO A 449 7.28 5.82 -19.61
CA PRO A 449 6.57 4.73 -18.95
C PRO A 449 5.25 5.13 -18.28
N MET A 450 5.12 6.38 -17.84
CA MET A 450 3.87 6.88 -17.25
C MET A 450 2.78 7.09 -18.31
N GLY A 451 3.15 7.44 -19.54
CA GLY A 451 2.22 7.67 -20.64
C GLY A 451 1.78 6.39 -21.36
N ASP A 452 2.46 5.26 -21.13
CA ASP A 452 2.06 3.96 -21.65
C ASP A 452 1.05 3.30 -20.69
N PRO A 453 -0.23 3.09 -21.08
CA PRO A 453 -1.23 2.46 -20.23
C PRO A 453 -0.89 1.03 -19.79
N ALA A 454 0.01 0.34 -20.51
CA ALA A 454 0.49 -0.98 -20.11
C ALA A 454 1.55 -0.90 -19.00
N SER A 455 2.19 0.26 -18.84
CA SER A 455 3.35 0.46 -17.97
C SER A 455 3.08 1.40 -16.81
N GLY A 456 2.16 2.37 -16.90
CA GLY A 456 2.01 3.42 -15.89
C GLY A 456 0.58 3.90 -15.69
N ALA A 457 0.26 4.31 -14.45
CA ALA A 457 -1.02 4.89 -14.11
C ALA A 457 -0.96 5.77 -12.85
N LEU A 458 -1.91 6.70 -12.74
CA LEU A 458 -2.20 7.44 -11.51
C LEU A 458 -3.45 6.90 -10.84
N TYR A 459 -3.45 6.95 -9.52
CA TYR A 459 -4.53 6.52 -8.65
C TYR A 459 -4.94 7.68 -7.76
N VAL A 460 -6.20 8.08 -7.84
CA VAL A 460 -6.76 9.16 -7.01
C VAL A 460 -7.75 8.52 -6.04
N SER A 461 -7.50 8.67 -4.74
CA SER A 461 -8.33 8.05 -3.70
C SER A 461 -8.61 8.97 -2.53
N TYR A 462 -9.77 8.82 -1.90
CA TYR A 462 -10.16 9.62 -0.74
C TYR A 462 -9.88 8.85 0.55
N ARG A 463 -9.17 9.47 1.51
CA ARG A 463 -8.80 8.80 2.75
C ARG A 463 -9.42 9.48 3.96
N VAL A 464 -10.03 8.70 4.84
CA VAL A 464 -10.63 9.16 6.10
C VAL A 464 -10.35 8.11 7.18
N PRO A 465 -10.30 8.50 8.47
CA PRO A 465 -9.90 7.59 9.53
C PRO A 465 -11.03 6.63 9.93
N VAL A 466 -11.37 5.69 9.04
CA VAL A 466 -12.40 4.66 9.24
C VAL A 466 -11.89 3.31 8.74
N GLY A 467 -12.41 2.21 9.29
CA GLY A 467 -12.02 0.87 8.85
C GLY A 467 -10.53 0.62 9.03
N CYS A 468 -9.85 0.14 7.97
CA CYS A 468 -8.40 -0.07 8.02
C CYS A 468 -7.57 1.22 8.09
N ASP A 469 -8.19 2.40 7.96
CA ASP A 469 -7.55 3.71 8.08
C ASP A 469 -7.75 4.36 9.45
N GLU A 470 -8.26 3.66 10.46
CA GLU A 470 -8.51 4.23 11.79
C GLU A 470 -7.26 4.92 12.41
N GLY A 471 -6.06 4.44 12.09
CA GLY A 471 -4.78 5.02 12.51
C GLY A 471 -4.17 6.05 11.56
N LEU A 472 -4.88 6.46 10.50
CA LEU A 472 -4.38 7.42 9.52
C LEU A 472 -4.04 8.77 10.19
N ASP A 473 -2.80 9.20 10.03
CA ASP A 473 -2.32 10.46 10.59
C ASP A 473 -3.21 11.64 10.15
N THR A 474 -3.51 12.52 11.10
CA THR A 474 -4.36 13.70 10.91
C THR A 474 -3.88 14.63 9.79
N ALA A 475 -2.58 14.63 9.47
CA ALA A 475 -2.00 15.37 8.35
C ALA A 475 -2.45 14.85 6.98
N TYR A 476 -3.00 13.63 6.91
CA TYR A 476 -3.53 13.02 5.68
C TYR A 476 -5.04 12.76 5.74
N ALA A 477 -5.61 12.79 6.94
CA ALA A 477 -7.03 12.52 7.16
C ALA A 477 -7.95 13.50 6.42
N GLY A 478 -8.86 12.95 5.63
CA GLY A 478 -9.80 13.71 4.81
C GLY A 478 -9.19 14.36 3.57
N GLY A 479 -7.96 13.98 3.20
CA GLY A 479 -7.33 14.35 1.94
C GLY A 479 -7.71 13.40 0.81
N VAL A 480 -7.72 13.94 -0.41
CA VAL A 480 -7.63 13.16 -1.64
C VAL A 480 -6.16 12.93 -1.94
N GLN A 481 -5.74 11.68 -1.94
CA GLN A 481 -4.37 11.26 -2.19
C GLN A 481 -4.17 10.88 -3.65
N ILE A 482 -3.00 11.26 -4.17
CA ILE A 482 -2.56 10.93 -5.51
C ILE A 482 -1.35 10.01 -5.38
N HIS A 483 -1.48 8.80 -5.91
CA HIS A 483 -0.39 7.84 -6.04
C HIS A 483 -0.11 7.57 -7.51
N SER A 484 1.13 7.23 -7.85
CA SER A 484 1.47 6.65 -9.14
C SER A 484 2.02 5.23 -8.99
N TYR A 485 1.89 4.47 -10.06
CA TYR A 485 2.49 3.15 -10.17
C TYR A 485 3.04 3.01 -11.59
N VAL A 486 4.28 2.56 -11.71
CA VAL A 486 4.91 2.22 -12.98
C VAL A 486 5.43 0.80 -12.91
N ASN A 487 4.86 -0.09 -13.73
CA ASN A 487 5.44 -1.39 -14.01
C ASN A 487 6.60 -1.20 -14.98
N THR A 488 7.83 -1.23 -14.46
CA THR A 488 9.03 -1.06 -15.30
C THR A 488 9.50 -2.37 -15.94
N GLY A 489 8.80 -3.49 -15.72
CA GLY A 489 9.19 -4.83 -16.21
C GLY A 489 10.56 -5.31 -15.72
N GLY A 490 11.23 -4.53 -14.86
CA GLY A 490 12.60 -4.76 -14.42
C GLY A 490 12.65 -5.53 -13.11
N SER A 491 13.71 -6.33 -12.98
CA SER A 491 14.11 -7.08 -11.79
C SER A 491 14.55 -6.13 -10.66
N GLY A 492 13.62 -5.58 -9.88
CA GLY A 492 13.97 -4.82 -8.67
C GLY A 492 12.81 -4.08 -7.99
N TRP A 493 13.14 -3.41 -6.89
CA TRP A 493 12.35 -2.44 -6.09
C TRP A 493 11.76 -1.25 -6.88
N ARG A 494 11.60 -1.39 -8.20
CA ARG A 494 11.19 -0.35 -9.14
C ARG A 494 9.69 -0.34 -9.41
N ASN A 495 8.96 -1.29 -8.84
CA ASN A 495 7.49 -1.34 -8.87
C ASN A 495 6.88 -0.80 -7.57
N ASN A 496 7.60 0.07 -6.86
CA ASN A 496 7.06 0.76 -5.70
C ASN A 496 5.93 1.68 -6.12
N THR A 497 4.88 1.75 -5.31
CA THR A 497 3.87 2.80 -5.47
C THR A 497 4.44 4.11 -4.95
N LEU A 498 4.23 5.21 -5.67
CA LEU A 498 4.76 6.52 -5.33
C LEU A 498 3.64 7.45 -4.85
N TYR A 499 3.70 7.91 -3.61
CA TYR A 499 2.85 8.98 -3.10
C TYR A 499 3.33 10.33 -3.62
N LEU A 500 2.50 10.99 -4.43
CA LEU A 500 2.79 12.25 -5.10
C LEU A 500 2.27 13.46 -4.31
N GLY A 501 1.25 13.26 -3.48
CA GLY A 501 0.71 14.31 -2.62
C GLY A 501 -0.75 14.11 -2.26
N SER A 502 -1.27 15.11 -1.55
CA SER A 502 -2.67 15.18 -1.15
C SER A 502 -3.26 16.54 -1.51
N SER A 503 -4.57 16.57 -1.73
CA SER A 503 -5.37 17.79 -1.80
C SER A 503 -6.47 17.74 -0.74
N PHE A 504 -6.69 18.84 -0.03
CA PHE A 504 -7.72 18.99 0.99
C PHE A 504 -8.82 19.94 0.53
N LEU A 505 -9.92 20.03 1.29
CA LEU A 505 -11.04 20.91 0.98
C LEU A 505 -10.57 22.35 0.72
N GLY A 506 -10.92 22.89 -0.45
CA GLY A 506 -10.51 24.24 -0.87
C GLY A 506 -9.06 24.36 -1.35
N GLN A 507 -8.31 23.26 -1.40
CA GLN A 507 -6.96 23.21 -1.93
C GLN A 507 -6.93 22.58 -3.32
N MET A 508 -5.81 22.80 -4.01
CA MET A 508 -5.50 22.25 -5.31
C MET A 508 -4.16 21.49 -5.27
N TRP A 509 -4.09 20.40 -6.02
CA TRP A 509 -2.88 19.62 -6.24
C TRP A 509 -2.54 19.56 -7.75
N PRO A 510 -1.27 19.67 -8.16
CA PRO A 510 -0.20 20.23 -7.32
C PRO A 510 -0.58 21.64 -6.88
N SER A 511 -0.01 22.12 -5.76
CA SER A 511 -0.30 23.46 -5.27
C SER A 511 -0.02 24.47 -6.38
N LEU A 512 -0.93 25.42 -6.57
CA LEU A 512 -0.63 26.64 -7.32
C LEU A 512 0.63 27.22 -6.68
N GLY A 513 1.73 27.27 -7.44
CA GLY A 513 2.88 27.98 -6.94
C GLY A 513 2.51 29.45 -6.71
N SER A 514 3.33 30.19 -5.98
CA SER A 514 3.15 31.65 -5.89
C SER A 514 2.99 32.25 -7.29
N VAL A 515 2.31 33.40 -7.44
CA VAL A 515 2.28 34.19 -8.69
C VAL A 515 3.71 34.40 -9.26
N THR A 516 4.74 34.32 -8.40
CA THR A 516 6.17 34.41 -8.73
C THR A 516 6.88 33.07 -9.04
N SER A 517 6.21 31.93 -8.89
CA SER A 517 6.69 30.59 -9.24
C SER A 517 5.53 29.80 -9.86
N PRO A 518 5.26 30.00 -11.16
CA PRO A 518 4.20 29.27 -11.86
C PRO A 518 4.37 27.75 -11.73
N ARG A 519 3.30 26.99 -11.99
CA ARG A 519 3.41 25.53 -12.11
C ARG A 519 4.55 25.22 -13.07
N VAL A 520 5.54 24.48 -12.59
CA VAL A 520 6.64 24.09 -13.44
C VAL A 520 6.12 23.03 -14.41
N ILE A 521 5.88 23.39 -15.67
CA ILE A 521 5.87 22.41 -16.77
C ILE A 521 7.31 21.96 -16.96
N SER A 522 7.71 21.01 -16.15
CA SER A 522 8.95 20.26 -16.35
C SER A 522 8.58 18.83 -16.75
N PRO A 523 9.52 18.05 -17.30
CA PRO A 523 9.29 16.64 -17.61
C PRO A 523 8.67 15.76 -16.49
N PRO A 524 8.77 16.09 -15.18
CA PRO A 524 7.97 15.40 -14.14
C PRO A 524 6.52 15.91 -13.98
N SER A 525 6.09 16.97 -14.67
CA SER A 525 4.72 17.48 -14.57
C SER A 525 3.75 16.47 -15.16
N LEU A 526 2.78 16.04 -14.37
CA LEU A 526 1.75 15.10 -14.80
C LEU A 526 0.66 15.75 -15.65
N LEU A 527 0.75 17.08 -15.86
CA LEU A 527 -0.19 17.86 -16.67
C LEU A 527 -1.64 17.66 -16.20
N LEU A 528 -1.82 17.51 -14.88
CA LEU A 528 -3.08 17.21 -14.23
C LEU A 528 -3.20 18.01 -12.93
N ALA A 529 -4.30 18.73 -12.80
CA ALA A 529 -4.71 19.42 -11.59
C ALA A 529 -5.91 18.71 -10.96
N LEU A 530 -5.98 18.78 -9.63
CA LEU A 530 -7.06 18.24 -8.82
C LEU A 530 -7.45 19.25 -7.76
N ARG A 531 -8.74 19.54 -7.60
CA ARG A 531 -9.25 20.32 -6.46
C ARG A 531 -10.37 19.60 -5.73
N VAL A 532 -10.41 19.78 -4.42
CA VAL A 532 -11.47 19.23 -3.57
C VAL A 532 -12.54 20.29 -3.36
N VAL A 533 -13.74 20.02 -3.87
CA VAL A 533 -14.87 20.97 -3.88
C VAL A 533 -15.65 20.88 -2.58
N THR A 534 -16.09 19.69 -2.22
CA THR A 534 -16.83 19.43 -0.96
C THR A 534 -16.55 18.01 -0.47
N ARG A 535 -16.87 17.72 0.79
CA ARG A 535 -16.80 16.38 1.36
C ARG A 535 -17.88 16.19 2.42
N SER A 536 -18.23 14.95 2.68
CA SER A 536 -19.12 14.59 3.77
C SER A 536 -18.42 14.66 5.13
N PRO A 537 -19.17 14.65 6.25
CA PRO A 537 -18.60 14.34 7.56
C PRO A 537 -17.91 12.96 7.57
N PHE A 538 -16.86 12.82 8.38
CA PHE A 538 -16.17 11.52 8.56
C PHE A 538 -17.02 10.50 9.34
N THR A 539 -18.02 10.98 10.07
CA THR A 539 -18.97 10.17 10.85
C THR A 539 -20.06 9.52 10.00
N ASP A 540 -20.14 9.89 8.72
CA ASP A 540 -21.09 9.27 7.81
C ASP A 540 -20.75 7.78 7.65
N SER A 541 -21.77 6.94 7.52
CA SER A 541 -21.56 5.49 7.32
C SER A 541 -20.75 5.18 6.05
N ASN A 542 -20.83 6.05 5.05
CA ASN A 542 -20.06 5.98 3.81
C ASN A 542 -19.51 7.38 3.48
N PRO A 543 -18.37 7.78 4.06
CA PRO A 543 -17.81 9.10 3.79
C PRO A 543 -17.44 9.25 2.32
N TRP A 544 -17.60 10.44 1.78
CA TRP A 544 -17.34 10.74 0.36
C TRP A 544 -16.75 12.13 0.16
N VAL A 545 -16.17 12.35 -1.01
CA VAL A 545 -15.61 13.62 -1.46
C VAL A 545 -16.08 13.94 -2.88
N LYS A 546 -16.45 15.19 -3.13
CA LYS A 546 -16.59 15.75 -4.47
C LYS A 546 -15.29 16.46 -4.83
N LEU A 547 -14.69 16.05 -5.94
CA LEU A 547 -13.47 16.63 -6.47
C LEU A 547 -13.66 16.96 -7.94
N GLU A 548 -12.78 17.79 -8.48
CA GLU A 548 -12.69 18.08 -9.91
C GLU A 548 -11.26 17.83 -10.39
N LEU A 549 -11.13 17.30 -11.61
CA LEU A 549 -9.86 17.10 -12.29
C LEU A 549 -9.82 17.96 -13.55
N CYS A 550 -8.66 18.53 -13.85
CA CYS A 550 -8.44 19.30 -15.08
C CYS A 550 -7.08 18.93 -15.65
N ARG A 551 -7.04 18.63 -16.96
CA ARG A 551 -5.78 18.39 -17.67
C ARG A 551 -5.34 19.71 -18.29
N TYR A 552 -4.14 20.17 -17.95
CA TYR A 552 -3.56 21.39 -18.54
C TYR A 552 -2.45 21.03 -19.54
N ASP A 553 -2.13 21.92 -20.46
CA ASP A 553 -0.89 21.82 -21.25
C ASP A 553 -0.08 23.12 -21.27
N LYS A 554 -0.53 24.12 -20.51
CA LYS A 554 0.15 25.39 -20.25
C LYS A 554 0.43 25.56 -18.77
N ALA A 555 1.45 26.37 -18.49
CA ALA A 555 1.82 26.74 -17.12
C ALA A 555 1.11 28.03 -16.68
N ARG A 556 0.58 28.76 -17.67
CA ARG A 556 -0.06 30.07 -17.64
C ARG A 556 -0.89 30.26 -18.89
N GLU A 557 -2.00 30.96 -18.78
CA GLU A 557 -2.76 31.46 -19.93
C GLU A 557 -2.15 32.78 -20.41
N THR A 558 -1.43 32.76 -21.54
CA THR A 558 -0.86 33.99 -22.12
C THR A 558 -1.24 34.19 -23.58
N GLY A 559 -1.45 35.46 -23.93
CA GLY A 559 -1.81 35.87 -25.28
C GLY A 559 -3.29 35.67 -25.61
N THR A 560 -3.74 36.34 -26.67
CA THR A 560 -5.17 36.45 -26.99
C THR A 560 -5.85 35.11 -27.22
N LEU A 561 -5.15 34.09 -27.75
CA LEU A 561 -5.77 32.81 -28.06
C LEU A 561 -6.04 31.95 -26.82
N LEU A 562 -5.17 31.97 -25.82
CA LEU A 562 -5.39 31.23 -24.57
C LEU A 562 -6.39 32.00 -23.69
N CYS A 563 -6.27 33.33 -23.65
CA CYS A 563 -7.09 34.22 -22.84
C CYS A 563 -8.49 34.55 -23.40
N SER A 564 -9.01 33.81 -24.38
CA SER A 564 -10.35 34.05 -24.93
C SER A 564 -11.01 32.83 -25.56
N ASN A 565 -10.52 31.62 -25.26
CA ASN A 565 -11.01 30.39 -25.86
C ASN A 565 -12.08 29.66 -25.01
N GLY A 566 -12.41 30.16 -23.82
CA GLY A 566 -13.41 29.57 -22.93
C GLY A 566 -12.90 28.41 -22.07
N LEU A 567 -11.59 28.19 -22.01
CA LEU A 567 -10.95 27.09 -21.28
C LEU A 567 -10.07 27.63 -20.16
N ASP A 568 -9.79 26.76 -19.19
CA ASP A 568 -8.80 26.96 -18.12
C ASP A 568 -7.52 26.16 -18.48
N ASP A 569 -6.78 26.61 -19.50
CA ASP A 569 -5.67 25.93 -20.17
C ASP A 569 -4.49 25.57 -19.24
N ASP A 570 -4.37 26.24 -18.09
CA ASP A 570 -3.36 25.96 -17.05
C ASP A 570 -3.94 25.27 -15.79
N CYS A 571 -5.27 25.11 -15.75
CA CYS A 571 -6.06 24.49 -14.71
C CYS A 571 -5.85 25.14 -13.32
N ASP A 572 -5.81 26.47 -13.23
CA ASP A 572 -5.68 27.18 -11.96
C ASP A 572 -7.04 27.48 -11.27
N GLY A 573 -8.14 27.28 -12.01
CA GLY A 573 -9.50 27.48 -11.56
C GLY A 573 -10.16 28.76 -12.08
N LEU A 574 -9.43 29.57 -12.85
CA LEU A 574 -9.89 30.76 -13.56
C LEU A 574 -9.76 30.48 -15.07
N ALA A 575 -10.58 31.13 -15.90
CA ALA A 575 -10.55 30.91 -17.34
C ALA A 575 -10.53 32.26 -18.06
N ASP A 576 -9.75 32.35 -19.14
CA ASP A 576 -9.68 33.52 -20.00
C ASP A 576 -9.38 34.81 -19.20
N GLN A 577 -10.13 35.88 -19.46
CA GLN A 577 -10.04 37.18 -18.81
C GLN A 577 -10.34 37.19 -17.30
N ASP A 578 -10.84 36.09 -16.72
CA ASP A 578 -10.91 35.96 -15.27
C ASP A 578 -9.57 35.47 -14.67
N ASP A 579 -8.67 34.92 -15.49
CA ASP A 579 -7.31 34.51 -15.12
C ASP A 579 -6.39 35.75 -15.04
N THR A 580 -5.68 35.85 -13.93
CA THR A 580 -4.69 36.90 -13.68
C THR A 580 -3.48 36.85 -14.62
N ASP A 581 -3.20 35.71 -15.25
CA ASP A 581 -2.13 35.59 -16.25
C ASP A 581 -2.50 36.30 -17.58
N CYS A 582 -3.79 36.51 -17.84
CA CYS A 582 -4.30 37.17 -19.04
C CYS A 582 -4.25 38.69 -19.00
N ASP A 583 -4.05 39.28 -17.82
CA ASP A 583 -3.96 40.73 -17.60
C ASP A 583 -2.56 41.32 -17.82
N ILE A 584 -1.57 40.51 -18.24
CA ILE A 584 -0.19 40.97 -18.43
C ILE A 584 -0.09 41.74 -19.76
N PRO A 585 0.05 43.08 -19.75
CA PRO A 585 0.03 43.87 -20.98
C PRO A 585 1.37 43.73 -21.72
N GLY A 586 1.37 42.97 -22.81
CA GLY A 586 2.40 42.99 -23.85
C GLY A 586 3.75 42.36 -23.46
N GLU A 587 3.92 41.09 -23.82
CA GLU A 587 5.22 40.59 -24.31
C GLU A 587 5.23 40.58 -25.85
#